data_AF-A0A956W5Q4-F1
#
_entry.id   AF-A0A956W5Q4-F1
#
_cell.length_a   1.000
_cell.length_b   1.000
_cell.length_c   1.000
_cell.angle_alpha   90.00
_cell.angle_beta   90.00
_cell.angle_gamma   90.00
#
_symmetry.space_group_name_H-M   'P 1'
#
loop_
_entity.id
_entity.type
_entity.pdbx_description
1 polymer ?
#
loop_
_entity_poly.entity_id
_entity_poly.type
_entity_poly.pdbx_seq_one_letter_code
_entity_poly.pdbx_strand_id
1 'polypeptide(L)' 'MTRNLPSSTVESPLPELGAPVPADAPTILVVEDEENLLFTLRYNLEREGYRVLTANRGDDGLRIAHERSP' A
#
# COMPACT_ATOMS: atom_id res chain seq x y z
N MET A 1 -5.90 31.37 -25.02
CA MET A 1 -5.61 29.93 -25.18
C MET A 1 -5.45 29.30 -23.80
N THR A 2 -6.53 28.80 -23.21
CA THR A 2 -6.45 28.01 -21.97
C THR A 2 -6.39 26.54 -22.39
N ARG A 3 -5.22 25.92 -22.23
CA ARG A 3 -5.06 24.48 -22.43
C ARG A 3 -5.71 23.80 -21.23
N ASN A 4 -6.94 23.31 -21.39
CA ASN A 4 -7.60 22.48 -20.40
C ASN A 4 -6.92 21.11 -20.42
N LEU A 5 -6.18 20.77 -19.37
CA LEU A 5 -5.64 19.42 -19.18
C LEU A 5 -6.78 18.53 -18.70
N PRO A 6 -7.05 17.37 -19.33
CA PRO A 6 -7.97 16.41 -18.74
C PRO A 6 -7.31 15.86 -17.46
N SER A 7 -7.90 16.17 -16.31
CA SER A 7 -7.61 15.49 -15.04
C SER A 7 -8.11 14.05 -15.19
N SER A 8 -7.31 13.19 -15.80
CA SER A 8 -7.53 11.74 -15.79
C SER A 8 -7.14 11.22 -14.42
N THR A 9 -7.90 11.60 -13.40
CA THR A 9 -8.01 10.81 -12.18
C THR A 9 -8.79 9.59 -12.60
N VAL A 10 -8.07 8.52 -12.96
CA VAL A 10 -8.60 7.17 -12.81
C VAL A 10 -8.82 6.98 -11.32
N GLU A 11 -9.97 7.44 -10.84
CA GLU A 11 -10.52 6.98 -9.58
C GLU A 11 -10.97 5.56 -9.86
N SER A 12 -10.00 4.63 -9.81
CA SER A 12 -10.29 3.21 -9.78
C SER A 12 -11.38 2.99 -8.74
N PRO A 13 -12.44 2.23 -9.04
CA PRO A 13 -13.54 2.05 -8.09
C PRO A 13 -12.95 1.56 -6.78
N LEU A 14 -13.19 2.35 -5.72
CA LEU A 14 -12.72 2.06 -4.37
C LEU A 14 -13.02 0.60 -4.06
N PRO A 15 -12.03 -0.24 -3.68
CA PRO A 15 -12.33 -1.61 -3.32
C PRO A 15 -13.30 -1.59 -2.13
N GLU A 16 -14.40 -2.34 -2.29
CA GLU A 16 -15.39 -2.50 -1.24
C GLU A 16 -14.70 -2.99 0.05
N LEU A 17 -15.07 -2.42 1.20
CA LEU A 17 -14.47 -2.77 2.49
C LEU A 17 -14.51 -4.30 2.70
N GLY A 18 -13.35 -4.95 2.66
CA GLY A 18 -13.21 -6.39 2.84
C GLY A 18 -13.18 -7.22 1.54
N ALA A 19 -13.15 -6.59 0.36
CA ALA A 19 -12.84 -7.29 -0.87
C ALA A 19 -11.42 -7.91 -0.75
N PRO A 20 -11.23 -9.18 -1.12
CA PRO A 20 -9.92 -9.81 -1.08
C PRO A 20 -8.97 -9.08 -2.03
N VAL A 21 -7.81 -8.69 -1.53
CA VAL A 21 -6.74 -8.10 -2.35
C VAL A 21 -6.40 -9.08 -3.48
N PRO A 22 -6.36 -8.66 -4.76
CA PRO A 22 -6.02 -9.53 -5.87
C PRO A 22 -4.70 -10.27 -5.64
N ALA A 23 -4.62 -11.53 -6.07
CA ALA A 23 -3.44 -12.37 -5.84
C ALA A 23 -2.17 -11.79 -6.50
N ASP A 24 -2.35 -11.07 -7.61
CA ASP A 24 -1.34 -10.42 -8.44
C ASP A 24 -1.12 -8.93 -8.10
N ALA A 25 -1.79 -8.41 -7.06
CA ALA A 25 -1.58 -7.05 -6.62
C ALA A 25 -0.11 -6.80 -6.20
N PRO A 26 0.45 -5.63 -6.56
CA PRO A 26 1.80 -5.26 -6.14
C PRO A 26 1.91 -5.25 -4.62
N THR A 27 3.07 -5.69 -4.14
CA THR A 27 3.36 -5.74 -2.70
C THR A 27 4.10 -4.50 -2.27
N ILE A 28 3.81 -3.97 -1.09
CA ILE A 28 4.52 -2.87 -0.46
C ILE A 28 4.95 -3.32 0.93
N LEU A 29 6.22 -3.09 1.27
CA LEU A 29 6.71 -3.22 2.64
C LEU A 29 6.75 -1.84 3.29
N VAL A 30 6.01 -1.69 4.39
CA VAL A 30 6.05 -0.49 5.25
C VAL A 30 6.90 -0.81 6.48
N VAL A 31 7.92 0.01 6.73
CA VAL A 31 8.76 -0.05 7.92
C VAL A 31 8.55 1.22 8.71
N GLU A 32 7.89 1.12 9.87
CA GLU A 32 7.42 2.28 10.64
C GLU A 32 7.42 1.91 12.14
N ASP A 33 8.09 2.70 12.98
CA ASP A 33 8.31 2.36 14.39
C ASP A 33 7.12 2.72 15.30
N GLU A 34 6.21 3.58 14.84
CA GLU A 34 4.98 3.89 15.56
C GLU A 34 3.78 3.02 15.09
N GLU A 35 3.23 2.19 16.00
CA GLU A 35 2.17 1.23 15.68
C GLU A 35 0.89 1.87 15.10
N ASN A 36 0.49 3.04 15.62
CA ASN A 36 -0.72 3.74 15.16
C ASN A 36 -0.56 4.23 13.72
N LEU A 37 0.62 4.75 13.39
CA LEU A 37 0.93 5.22 12.05
C LEU A 37 1.04 4.04 11.08
N LEU A 38 1.74 2.96 11.50
CA LEU A 38 1.86 1.73 10.72
C LEU A 38 0.47 1.13 10.38
N PHE A 39 -0.44 1.08 11.35
CA PHE A 39 -1.81 0.61 11.12
C PHE A 39 -2.56 1.49 10.11
N THR A 40 -2.44 2.81 10.24
CA THR A 40 -3.09 3.77 9.33
C THR A 40 -2.56 3.63 7.90
N LEU A 41 -1.24 3.53 7.73
CA LEU A 41 -0.60 3.34 6.43
C LEU A 41 -1.03 2.03 5.79
N ARG A 42 -0.98 0.92 6.55
CA ARG A 42 -1.43 -0.39 6.08
C ARG A 42 -2.87 -0.35 5.60
N TYR A 43 -3.77 0.18 6.42
CA TYR A 43 -5.20 0.25 6.10
C TYR A 43 -5.45 1.04 4.82
N ASN A 44 -4.80 2.20 4.66
CA ASN A 44 -4.96 3.02 3.46
C ASN A 44 -4.41 2.33 2.22
N LEU A 45 -3.25 1.69 2.29
CA LEU A 45 -2.64 0.99 1.16
C LEU A 45 -3.41 -0.29 0.77
N GLU A 46 -3.88 -1.07 1.75
CA GLU A 46 -4.76 -2.22 1.49
C GLU A 46 -6.07 -1.75 0.81
N ARG A 47 -6.60 -0.60 1.22
CA ARG A 47 -7.75 0.05 0.58
C ARG A 47 -7.48 0.61 -0.81
N GLU A 48 -6.23 0.81 -1.21
CA GLU A 48 -5.89 1.15 -2.60
C GLU A 48 -5.62 -0.12 -3.44
N GLY A 49 -5.80 -1.31 -2.85
CA GLY A 49 -5.65 -2.59 -3.53
C GLY A 49 -4.23 -3.16 -3.49
N TYR A 50 -3.35 -2.64 -2.64
CA TYR A 50 -1.99 -3.18 -2.45
C TYR A 50 -1.98 -4.34 -1.45
N ARG A 51 -1.04 -5.26 -1.63
CA ARG A 51 -0.67 -6.22 -0.58
C ARG A 51 0.35 -5.54 0.32
N VAL A 52 0.08 -5.45 1.61
CA VAL A 52 0.97 -4.74 2.54
C VAL A 52 1.66 -5.72 3.48
N LEU A 53 2.98 -5.67 3.49
CA LEU A 53 3.83 -6.24 4.54
C LEU A 53 4.23 -5.12 5.49
N THR A 54 4.35 -5.44 6.78
CA THR A 54 4.67 -4.45 7.81
C THR A 54 5.83 -4.91 8.67
N ALA A 55 6.69 -3.98 9.07
CA ALA A 55 7.71 -4.17 10.10
C ALA A 55 7.71 -2.94 11.02
N ASN A 56 7.89 -3.15 12.32
CA ASN A 56 8.01 -2.06 13.30
C ASN A 56 9.47 -1.66 13.58
N ARG A 57 10.42 -2.31 12.90
CA ARG A 57 11.86 -2.09 13.07
C ARG A 57 12.59 -2.31 11.74
N GLY A 58 13.73 -1.62 11.59
CA GLY A 58 14.54 -1.68 10.37
C GLY A 58 15.19 -3.04 10.10
N ASP A 59 15.62 -3.76 11.13
CA ASP A 59 16.20 -5.10 11.02
C ASP A 59 15.18 -6.11 10.49
N ASP A 60 13.96 -6.08 11.02
CA ASP A 60 12.85 -6.89 10.52
C ASP A 60 12.43 -6.50 9.10
N GLY A 61 12.38 -5.20 8.81
CA GLY A 61 12.11 -4.69 7.47
C GLY A 61 13.12 -5.19 6.44
N LEU A 62 14.42 -5.09 6.74
CA LEU A 62 15.48 -5.57 5.86
C LEU A 62 15.38 -7.08 5.61
N ARG A 63 15.12 -7.86 6.67
CA ARG A 63 14.93 -9.30 6.56
C ARG A 63 13.74 -9.64 5.64
N ILE A 64 12.59 -8.98 5.84
CA ILE A 64 11.39 -9.19 5.02
C ILE A 64 11.65 -8.80 3.56
N ALA A 65 12.34 -7.69 3.32
CA ALA A 65 12.67 -7.25 1.96
C ALA A 65 13.50 -8.31 1.21
N HIS A 66 14.48 -8.92 1.88
CA HIS A 66 15.26 -10.01 1.29
C HIS A 66 14.46 -11.28 1.05
N GLU A 67 13.59 -11.69 2.00
CA GLU A 67 12.82 -12.93 1.90
C GLU A 67 11.67 -12.86 0.89
N ARG A 68 11.05 -11.68 0.74
CA ARG A 68 9.80 -11.52 -0.02
C ARG A 68 9.98 -10.78 -1.34
N SER A 69 11.09 -10.05 -1.51
CA SER A 69 11.30 -9.16 -2.66
C SER A 69 10.06 -8.30 -2.98
N PRO A 70 9.54 -7.57 -1.98
CA PRO A 70 8.33 -6.76 -2.12
C PRO A 70 8.54 -5.61 -3.11
#